data_AF-A0A654EPU2-F1
#
_entry.id   AF-A0A654EPU2-F1
#
_cell.length_a   1.000
_cell.length_b   1.000
_cell.length_c   1.000
_cell.angle_alpha   90.00
_cell.angle_beta   90.00
_cell.angle_gamma   90.00
#
_symmetry.space_group_name_H-M   'P 1'
#
loop_
_entity.id
_entity.type
_entity.pdbx_description
1 polymer ?
#
loop_
_entity_poly.entity_id
_entity_poly.type
_entity_poly.pdbx_seq_one_letter_code
_entity_poly.pdbx_strand_id
1 'polypeptide(L)'
;MEIVESLEEIPVQNPQVEDFSWADLTWTKFGTSEHHDQVALVPYARVDEFIIGECSNAECPTRFHIERGRKRSRGSLKEYKSDEYLEYRLYWCSFGPENYGEGGGVLPSRKYRLNTRNRAARPQSMRGCTCHFVVKRLYARPSLALLIYNERRHVNKAGFVCHGPLDRDAIGPGAKKIPYICNEIQQQTMSMIYLGIPEENVLEKHIEGIQRYCGSDATVDSLASQYVHKLGMIIKRSTHELDLDDQASIKIWAERNKKSIFFYQESSETDQFMLGIQTEWQLQQLVRFGHCSLVAADSTFGIKRLKYPLCTLLVFDSRHHALPVAWIISRSYLKSDVEKWMKILLQRAQSVEPGFKINGFIIDDAATETDPIRDTICCPILFSLWCVRRSWLRNVVKKCDSIEVQRDLFKCLGELVYSIWDGVDTTKALEKLTQDFVDQTAFMQYFRSTWLPKIGMWPSTLKSLPLASQEACGAIEAYHIKLKVKLFDDTHLGALQRVDWLVHKLTTELHSSYWLDRYADESDSFQNVKEEYIASTSWYRAMEIPDSIDLSSLCESVVECLED
;
A
#
# COMPACT_ATOMS: atom_id res chain seq x y z
N MET A 1 32.39 7.64 37.78
CA MET A 1 31.45 8.66 38.31
C MET A 1 30.71 8.02 39.46
N GLU A 2 30.81 8.62 40.64
CA GLU A 2 30.03 8.23 41.82
C GLU A 2 28.54 8.45 41.56
N ILE A 3 27.70 7.59 42.13
CA ILE A 3 26.24 7.68 42.02
C ILE A 3 25.75 8.55 43.17
N VAL A 4 24.96 9.55 42.84
CA VAL A 4 24.38 10.51 43.77
C VAL A 4 22.94 10.10 44.06
N GLU A 5 22.59 9.96 45.34
CA GLU A 5 21.24 9.55 45.77
C GLU A 5 20.35 10.77 46.11
N SER A 6 20.94 11.94 46.34
CA SER A 6 20.22 13.18 46.67
C SER A 6 20.30 14.22 45.55
N LEU A 7 19.16 14.77 45.15
CA LEU A 7 19.08 15.83 44.13
C LEU A 7 19.75 17.15 44.60
N GLU A 8 20.00 17.32 45.89
CA GLU A 8 20.66 18.50 46.47
C GLU A 8 22.17 18.52 46.20
N GLU A 9 22.77 17.37 45.94
CA GLU A 9 24.19 17.22 45.61
C GLU A 9 24.48 17.53 44.13
N ILE A 10 23.45 17.67 43.30
CA ILE A 10 23.59 17.99 41.88
C ILE A 10 23.65 19.51 41.72
N PRO A 11 24.77 20.07 41.20
CA PRO A 11 24.90 21.51 41.03
C PRO A 11 23.95 22.03 39.94
N VAL A 12 23.33 23.19 40.22
CA VAL A 12 22.55 23.93 39.21
C VAL A 12 23.53 24.59 38.24
N GLN A 13 23.36 24.31 36.96
CA GLN A 13 24.22 24.81 35.89
C GLN A 13 23.48 25.83 35.03
N ASN A 14 24.12 26.97 34.76
CA ASN A 14 23.60 28.02 33.92
C ASN A 14 24.69 28.54 32.97
N PRO A 15 24.97 27.80 31.87
CA PRO A 15 25.99 28.20 30.89
C PRO A 15 25.73 29.61 30.36
N GLN A 16 26.76 30.46 30.21
CA GLN A 16 26.56 31.85 29.78
C GLN A 16 26.36 32.02 28.27
N VAL A 17 26.47 30.94 27.49
CA VAL A 17 26.20 30.93 26.06
C VAL A 17 24.69 31.07 25.78
N GLU A 18 24.34 31.68 24.64
CA GLU A 18 22.93 31.93 24.26
C GLU A 18 22.14 30.62 24.16
N ASP A 19 22.61 29.70 23.31
CA ASP A 19 22.10 28.33 23.19
C ASP A 19 23.14 27.36 23.72
N PHE A 20 22.74 26.34 24.47
CA PHE A 20 23.64 25.32 25.03
C PHE A 20 23.08 23.92 24.83
N SER A 21 23.94 22.93 24.90
CA SER A 21 23.65 21.53 24.56
C SER A 21 24.12 20.59 25.67
N TRP A 22 23.98 19.29 25.44
CA TRP A 22 24.51 18.24 26.29
C TRP A 22 26.01 18.42 26.58
N ALA A 23 26.78 18.89 25.59
CA ALA A 23 28.24 19.04 25.71
C ALA A 23 28.66 20.19 26.65
N ASP A 24 27.75 21.14 26.90
CA ASP A 24 27.99 22.33 27.72
C ASP A 24 27.61 22.11 29.19
N LEU A 25 27.12 20.92 29.53
CA LEU A 25 26.70 20.54 30.87
C LEU A 25 27.55 19.39 31.42
N THR A 26 27.74 19.40 32.72
CA THR A 26 28.27 18.28 33.50
C THR A 26 27.12 17.38 33.91
N TRP A 27 27.18 16.10 33.53
CA TRP A 27 26.13 15.12 33.80
C TRP A 27 26.50 14.24 35.00
N THR A 28 25.56 14.06 35.91
CA THR A 28 25.72 13.24 37.13
C THR A 28 24.87 11.99 37.04
N LYS A 29 25.35 10.87 37.58
CA LYS A 29 24.54 9.65 37.75
C LYS A 29 23.65 9.81 38.98
N PHE A 30 22.34 9.90 38.78
CA PHE A 30 21.37 10.08 39.86
C PHE A 30 20.46 8.86 39.99
N GLY A 31 20.36 8.31 41.20
CA GLY A 31 19.56 7.11 41.47
C GLY A 31 20.24 6.18 42.47
N THR A 32 19.96 4.88 42.38
CA THR A 32 20.58 3.84 43.22
C THR A 32 21.66 3.08 42.44
N SER A 33 22.42 2.23 43.15
CA SER A 33 23.40 1.32 42.53
C SER A 33 22.81 0.42 41.44
N GLU A 34 21.54 0.02 41.58
CA GLU A 34 20.82 -0.84 40.62
C GLU A 34 20.16 -0.06 39.48
N HIS A 35 19.70 1.18 39.74
CA HIS A 35 19.00 2.01 38.76
C HIS A 35 19.43 3.47 38.86
N HIS A 36 20.19 3.95 37.86
CA HIS A 36 20.65 5.33 37.79
C HIS A 36 20.42 5.92 36.41
N ASP A 37 20.05 7.20 36.38
CA ASP A 37 19.89 8.01 35.18
C ASP A 37 21.05 9.02 35.06
N GLN A 38 21.38 9.43 33.83
CA GLN A 38 22.27 10.59 33.63
C GLN A 38 21.46 11.87 33.62
N VAL A 39 21.76 12.76 34.57
CA VAL A 39 20.97 13.97 34.78
C VAL A 39 21.82 15.23 34.88
N ALA A 40 21.18 16.36 34.56
CA ALA A 40 21.73 17.70 34.78
C ALA A 40 20.61 18.62 35.29
N LEU A 41 20.97 19.60 36.13
CA LEU A 41 20.03 20.52 36.75
C LEU A 41 20.26 21.93 36.19
N VAL A 42 19.22 22.54 35.62
CA VAL A 42 19.29 23.87 34.98
C VAL A 42 18.11 24.75 35.41
N PRO A 43 18.20 26.08 35.29
CA PRO A 43 17.03 26.95 35.42
C PRO A 43 15.93 26.55 34.42
N TYR A 44 14.69 26.39 34.87
CA TYR A 44 13.58 26.01 33.98
C TYR A 44 13.33 27.05 32.88
N ALA A 45 13.59 28.33 33.18
CA ALA A 45 13.49 29.41 32.20
C ALA A 45 14.47 29.26 31.02
N ARG A 46 15.49 28.41 31.16
CA ARG A 46 16.53 28.18 30.16
C ARG A 46 16.45 26.85 29.41
N VAL A 47 15.32 26.15 29.57
CA VAL A 47 15.10 24.84 28.94
C VAL A 47 14.97 24.98 27.42
N ASP A 48 14.39 26.07 26.93
CA ASP A 48 14.18 26.24 25.49
C ASP A 48 15.52 26.47 24.78
N GLU A 49 16.44 27.23 25.39
CA GLU A 49 17.82 27.42 24.92
C GLU A 49 18.60 26.10 24.90
N PHE A 50 18.37 25.22 25.89
CA PHE A 50 18.93 23.86 25.87
C PHE A 50 18.42 23.06 24.66
N ILE A 51 17.11 23.10 24.43
CA ILE A 51 16.48 22.37 23.32
C ILE A 51 16.98 22.93 21.97
N ILE A 52 17.13 24.25 21.84
CA ILE A 52 17.64 24.90 20.62
C ILE A 52 19.10 24.49 20.37
N GLY A 53 19.94 24.44 21.41
CA GLY A 53 21.31 23.97 21.29
C GLY A 53 21.39 22.51 20.86
N GLU A 54 20.56 21.63 21.44
CA GLU A 54 20.46 20.23 21.01
C GLU A 54 19.98 20.08 19.56
N CYS A 55 19.03 20.92 19.11
CA CYS A 55 18.58 20.94 17.71
C CYS A 55 19.70 21.38 16.75
N SER A 56 20.66 22.17 17.23
CA SER A 56 21.71 22.80 16.43
C SER A 56 23.00 21.97 16.30
N ASN A 57 23.00 20.72 16.77
CA ASN A 57 24.13 19.81 16.62
C ASN A 57 24.56 19.66 15.15
N ALA A 58 25.82 20.01 14.84
CA ALA A 58 26.35 20.01 13.48
C ALA A 58 26.47 18.59 12.88
N GLU A 59 26.73 17.58 13.69
CA GLU A 59 26.86 16.19 13.25
C GLU A 59 25.49 15.57 12.95
N CYS A 60 24.44 15.99 13.66
CA CYS A 60 23.10 15.40 13.60
C CYS A 60 22.00 16.48 13.75
N PRO A 61 21.87 17.41 12.79
CA PRO A 61 20.89 18.50 12.91
C PRO A 61 19.46 17.95 12.93
N THR A 62 18.64 18.44 13.87
CA THR A 62 17.28 17.94 14.08
C THR A 62 16.36 18.99 14.71
N ARG A 63 15.10 18.61 14.96
CA ARG A 63 14.22 19.29 15.91
C ARG A 63 13.71 18.27 16.94
N PHE A 64 13.55 18.66 18.20
CA PHE A 64 12.91 17.80 19.18
C PHE A 64 11.43 18.15 19.32
N HIS A 65 10.56 17.15 19.29
CA HIS A 65 9.13 17.32 19.57
C HIS A 65 8.75 16.63 20.88
N ILE A 66 7.67 17.09 21.49
CA ILE A 66 7.14 16.48 22.72
C ILE A 66 6.36 15.21 22.33
N GLU A 67 6.88 14.05 22.71
CA GLU A 67 6.25 12.76 22.47
C GLU A 67 5.22 12.44 23.56
N ARG A 68 5.56 12.74 24.82
CA ARG A 68 4.67 12.53 25.96
C ARG A 68 4.78 13.70 26.93
N GLY A 69 3.64 14.27 27.31
CA GLY A 69 3.54 15.35 28.30
C GLY A 69 2.64 14.97 29.47
N ARG A 70 3.02 15.33 30.70
CA ARG A 70 2.18 15.21 31.90
C ARG A 70 2.34 16.47 32.74
N LYS A 71 1.24 16.94 33.34
CA LYS A 71 1.23 18.13 34.20
C LYS A 71 0.45 17.85 35.47
N ARG A 72 0.92 18.38 36.60
CA ARG A 72 0.24 18.31 37.90
C ARG A 72 -0.11 19.72 38.37
N SER A 73 -1.17 19.82 39.17
CA SER A 73 -1.51 21.06 39.86
C SER A 73 -0.63 21.25 41.09
N ARG A 74 -0.24 22.50 41.37
CA ARG A 74 0.51 22.83 42.59
C ARG A 74 -0.38 22.56 43.81
N GLY A 75 0.18 21.92 44.83
CA GLY A 75 -0.54 21.50 46.05
C GLY A 75 -1.33 20.19 45.92
N SER A 76 -1.25 19.48 44.78
CA SER A 76 -1.96 18.21 44.57
C SER A 76 -1.36 17.01 45.30
N LEU A 77 -0.08 17.08 45.69
CA LEU A 77 0.63 16.01 46.40
C LEU A 77 0.76 16.34 47.89
N LYS A 78 0.37 15.39 48.75
CA LYS A 78 0.53 15.50 50.22
C LYS A 78 1.97 15.21 50.66
N GLU A 79 2.61 14.24 50.01
CA GLU A 79 4.01 13.86 50.19
C GLU A 79 4.62 13.60 48.80
N TYR A 80 5.89 13.98 48.60
CA TYR A 80 6.57 13.84 47.32
C TYR A 80 8.10 13.77 47.49
N LYS A 81 8.77 13.09 46.55
CA LYS A 81 10.24 13.04 46.46
C LYS A 81 10.82 14.35 45.91
N SER A 82 12.10 14.60 46.13
CA SER A 82 12.79 15.81 45.67
C SER A 82 12.83 15.95 44.13
N ASP A 83 12.80 14.82 43.40
CA ASP A 83 12.81 14.75 41.94
C ASP A 83 11.41 14.63 41.30
N GLU A 84 10.34 14.73 42.10
CA GLU A 84 8.97 14.66 41.61
C GLU A 84 8.66 15.85 40.68
N TYR A 85 7.83 15.62 39.65
CA TYR A 85 7.58 16.61 38.61
C TYR A 85 6.30 17.42 38.85
N LEU A 86 6.39 18.74 38.64
CA LEU A 86 5.23 19.59 38.37
C LEU A 86 4.80 19.44 36.90
N GLU A 87 5.79 19.38 36.01
CA GLU A 87 5.59 19.15 34.58
C GLU A 87 6.66 18.18 34.06
N TYR A 88 6.22 17.20 33.28
CA TYR A 88 7.07 16.20 32.65
C TYR A 88 6.86 16.29 31.15
N ARG A 89 7.96 16.39 30.40
CA ARG A 89 7.96 16.35 28.93
C ARG A 89 9.06 15.40 28.46
N LEU A 90 8.66 14.38 27.70
CA LEU A 90 9.57 13.52 26.94
C LEU A 90 9.75 14.15 25.56
N TYR A 91 10.98 14.57 25.26
CA TYR A 91 11.37 15.11 23.97
C TYR A 91 12.03 14.02 23.14
N TRP A 92 11.58 13.88 21.90
CA TRP A 92 12.14 12.93 20.95
C TRP A 92 12.65 13.65 19.71
N CYS A 93 13.75 13.16 19.16
CA CYS A 93 14.25 13.62 17.87
C CYS A 93 13.16 13.49 16.79
N SER A 94 12.99 14.48 15.93
CA SER A 94 11.97 14.48 14.85
C SER A 94 12.03 13.29 13.88
N PHE A 95 13.14 12.55 13.90
CA PHE A 95 13.37 11.36 13.09
C PHE A 95 12.98 10.05 13.83
N GLY A 96 12.45 10.13 15.05
CA GLY A 96 11.91 9.01 15.83
C GLY A 96 10.81 9.48 16.79
N PRO A 97 10.26 8.63 17.68
CA PRO A 97 10.45 7.19 17.70
C PRO A 97 9.73 6.56 16.52
N GLU A 98 10.24 5.44 15.99
CA GLU A 98 9.36 4.54 15.25
C GLU A 98 8.48 3.78 16.26
N ASN A 99 7.21 3.56 15.90
CA ASN A 99 6.35 2.63 16.61
C ASN A 99 6.92 1.22 16.47
N TYR A 100 7.74 0.78 17.42
CA TYR A 100 8.26 -0.59 17.48
C TYR A 100 7.28 -1.59 18.11
N GLY A 101 6.01 -1.19 18.31
CA GLY A 101 4.98 -2.15 18.68
C GLY A 101 4.69 -3.04 17.48
N GLU A 102 4.87 -4.35 17.64
CA GLU A 102 4.09 -5.30 16.86
C GLU A 102 2.61 -4.90 16.99
N GLY A 103 1.98 -4.52 15.89
CA GLY A 103 0.55 -4.19 15.87
C GLY A 103 0.13 -3.11 16.89
N GLY A 104 0.42 -1.84 16.61
CA GLY A 104 -0.29 -0.77 17.28
C GLY A 104 -1.78 -0.87 16.93
N GLY A 105 -2.60 -1.40 17.85
CA GLY A 105 -4.04 -1.53 17.65
C GLY A 105 -4.66 -0.21 17.21
N VAL A 106 -5.28 -0.23 16.03
CA VAL A 106 -6.00 0.92 15.48
C VAL A 106 -7.28 1.09 16.30
N LEU A 107 -7.36 2.15 17.10
CA LEU A 107 -8.57 2.47 17.85
C LEU A 107 -9.66 2.95 16.87
N PRO A 108 -10.92 2.46 16.96
CA PRO A 108 -11.91 2.62 15.87
C PRO A 108 -12.55 4.01 15.72
N SER A 109 -12.12 5.07 16.42
CA SER A 109 -12.95 6.29 16.59
C SER A 109 -12.31 7.62 16.27
N ARG A 110 -11.16 7.67 15.58
CA ARG A 110 -10.61 8.94 15.09
C ARG A 110 -10.69 8.99 13.57
N LYS A 111 -11.49 9.95 13.05
CA LYS A 111 -11.42 10.40 11.64
C LYS A 111 -9.94 10.48 11.25
N TYR A 112 -9.56 9.63 10.30
CA TYR A 112 -8.20 9.33 9.90
C TYR A 112 -7.39 10.62 9.69
N ARG A 113 -6.50 10.94 10.63
CA ARG A 113 -5.30 11.72 10.33
C ARG A 113 -4.19 10.70 10.16
N LEU A 114 -3.67 10.59 8.93
CA LEU A 114 -2.41 9.92 8.65
C LEU A 114 -1.39 10.37 9.70
N ASN A 115 -0.63 9.45 10.28
CA ASN A 115 0.33 9.75 11.32
C ASN A 115 1.49 10.56 10.71
N THR A 116 1.35 11.89 10.68
CA THR A 116 2.22 12.89 10.03
C THR A 116 3.53 13.12 10.79
N ARG A 117 4.23 12.07 11.24
CA ARG A 117 5.34 12.21 12.20
C ARG A 117 6.71 11.65 11.82
N ASN A 118 6.95 11.24 10.56
CA ASN A 118 8.31 10.84 10.14
C ASN A 118 8.93 11.87 9.20
N ARG A 119 9.95 12.58 9.70
CA ARG A 119 10.72 13.62 9.01
C ARG A 119 12.04 13.04 8.52
N ALA A 120 12.10 12.78 7.21
CA ALA A 120 13.25 12.65 6.31
C ALA A 120 13.07 11.43 5.42
N ALA A 121 12.72 11.70 4.18
CA ALA A 121 12.66 10.68 3.15
C ALA A 121 14.09 10.26 2.80
N ARG A 122 14.52 9.10 3.27
CA ARG A 122 15.11 8.16 2.31
C ARG A 122 13.95 7.42 1.64
N PRO A 123 14.02 7.09 0.34
CA PRO A 123 13.29 5.96 -0.16
C PRO A 123 13.73 4.74 0.68
N GLN A 124 12.83 4.20 1.50
CA GLN A 124 12.96 2.91 2.21
C GLN A 124 13.72 2.80 3.57
N SER A 125 14.17 3.86 4.26
CA SER A 125 14.81 3.66 5.59
C SER A 125 13.81 3.57 6.77
N MET A 126 13.49 2.35 7.16
CA MET A 126 12.76 2.00 8.40
C MET A 126 13.62 2.13 9.66
N ARG A 127 14.00 3.35 10.06
CA ARG A 127 14.90 3.49 11.20
C ARG A 127 14.60 4.75 12.00
N GLY A 128 13.61 4.66 12.89
CA GLY A 128 13.34 5.69 13.89
C GLY A 128 14.61 6.02 14.70
N CYS A 129 14.93 7.31 14.83
CA CYS A 129 16.02 7.77 15.67
C CYS A 129 15.74 7.39 17.13
N THR A 130 16.72 6.85 17.84
CA THR A 130 16.60 6.51 19.26
C THR A 130 16.88 7.69 20.18
N CYS A 131 17.34 8.83 19.65
CA CYS A 131 17.73 9.98 20.45
C CYS A 131 16.51 10.64 21.13
N HIS A 132 16.53 10.67 22.47
CA HIS A 132 15.49 11.29 23.28
C HIS A 132 16.00 11.62 24.69
N PHE A 133 15.34 12.61 25.28
CA PHE A 133 15.60 13.07 26.64
C PHE A 133 14.31 13.56 27.30
N VAL A 134 14.32 13.61 28.62
CA VAL A 134 13.21 14.07 29.44
C VAL A 134 13.56 15.39 30.09
N VAL A 135 12.58 16.29 30.15
CA VAL A 135 12.62 17.49 30.98
C VAL A 135 11.56 17.36 32.07
N LYS A 136 11.99 17.36 33.32
CA LYS A 136 11.12 17.46 34.49
C LYS A 136 11.25 18.84 35.12
N ARG A 137 10.19 19.64 35.08
CA ARG A 137 10.07 20.81 35.96
C ARG A 137 9.79 20.31 37.37
N LEU A 138 10.65 20.62 38.33
CA LEU A 138 10.55 20.03 39.68
C LEU A 138 9.36 20.57 40.46
N TYR A 139 8.69 19.69 41.21
CA TYR A 139 7.55 20.03 42.05
C TYR A 139 7.98 20.84 43.28
N ALA A 140 9.06 20.41 43.95
CA ALA A 140 9.62 21.09 45.11
C ALA A 140 10.27 22.44 44.76
N ARG A 141 10.93 22.53 43.58
CA ARG A 141 11.68 23.71 43.12
C ARG A 141 11.26 24.11 41.70
N PRO A 142 10.08 24.75 41.50
CA PRO A 142 9.53 25.00 40.16
C PRO A 142 10.33 25.98 39.27
N SER A 143 11.35 26.65 39.82
CA SER A 143 12.29 27.47 39.06
C SER A 143 13.37 26.65 38.35
N LEU A 144 13.46 25.34 38.65
CA LEU A 144 14.47 24.43 38.10
C LEU A 144 13.85 23.33 37.24
N ALA A 145 14.65 22.87 36.29
CA ALA A 145 14.39 21.71 35.47
C ALA A 145 15.49 20.67 35.67
N LEU A 146 15.07 19.43 35.89
CA LEU A 146 15.94 18.26 35.82
C LEU A 146 15.86 17.70 34.40
N LEU A 147 17.00 17.75 33.70
CA LEU A 147 17.19 17.12 32.41
C LEU A 147 17.65 15.69 32.63
N ILE A 148 17.06 14.73 31.92
CA ILE A 148 17.43 13.33 31.97
C ILE A 148 17.67 12.85 30.56
N TYR A 149 18.90 12.46 30.22
CA TYR A 149 19.23 12.00 28.88
C TYR A 149 19.18 10.47 28.83
N ASN A 150 18.25 9.91 28.05
CA ASN A 150 18.05 8.46 27.96
C ASN A 150 18.92 7.83 26.87
N GLU A 151 18.95 8.44 25.68
CA GLU A 151 19.84 8.04 24.59
C GLU A 151 20.22 9.28 23.79
N ARG A 152 21.53 9.53 23.66
CA ARG A 152 22.09 10.70 22.98
C ARG A 152 22.39 10.44 21.51
N ARG A 153 22.69 9.20 21.17
CA ARG A 153 23.16 8.88 19.83
C ARG A 153 21.99 8.97 18.86
N HIS A 154 22.20 9.73 17.79
CA HIS A 154 21.31 9.77 16.63
C HIS A 154 21.51 8.52 15.78
N VAL A 155 21.19 7.38 16.38
CA VAL A 155 21.25 6.09 15.74
C VAL A 155 19.87 5.47 15.70
N ASN A 156 19.76 4.39 14.96
CA ASN A 156 18.62 3.50 14.97
C ASN A 156 18.82 2.35 15.94
N LYS A 157 17.81 1.48 16.10
CA LYS A 157 17.92 0.26 16.92
C LYS A 157 19.11 -0.65 16.58
N ALA A 158 19.56 -0.64 15.32
CA ALA A 158 20.72 -1.43 14.90
C ALA A 158 22.06 -0.69 15.11
N GLY A 159 22.05 0.50 15.73
CA GLY A 159 23.25 1.26 16.09
C GLY A 159 23.85 2.11 14.96
N PHE A 160 23.25 2.15 13.77
CA PHE A 160 23.77 2.96 12.66
C PHE A 160 23.24 4.40 12.73
N VAL A 161 24.03 5.37 12.25
CA VAL A 161 23.63 6.78 12.13
C VAL A 161 22.33 6.90 11.33
N CYS A 162 21.38 7.70 11.83
CA CYS A 162 20.04 7.78 11.25
C CYS A 162 19.79 9.05 10.40
N HIS A 163 20.50 10.14 10.65
CA HIS A 163 20.46 11.38 9.86
C HIS A 163 21.70 12.24 10.13
N GLY A 164 21.90 13.28 9.31
CA GLY A 164 23.03 14.21 9.41
C GLY A 164 24.14 13.93 8.40
N PRO A 165 25.23 14.73 8.37
CA PRO A 165 26.29 14.61 7.35
C PRO A 165 27.05 13.27 7.37
N LEU A 166 27.01 12.54 8.48
CA LEU A 166 27.63 11.22 8.63
C LEU A 166 26.74 10.08 8.12
N ASP A 167 25.49 10.37 7.74
CA ASP A 167 24.62 9.40 7.10
C ASP A 167 24.97 9.26 5.60
N ARG A 168 25.67 8.18 5.25
CA ARG A 168 26.14 7.88 3.88
C ARG A 168 25.03 7.63 2.87
N ASP A 169 23.82 7.37 3.35
CA ASP A 169 22.67 7.05 2.50
C ASP A 169 21.65 8.20 2.49
N ALA A 170 21.92 9.33 3.16
CA ALA A 170 21.01 10.47 3.19
C ALA A 170 20.91 11.15 1.82
N ILE A 171 19.69 11.22 1.27
CA ILE A 171 19.41 11.92 0.00
C ILE A 171 18.71 13.25 0.29
N GLY A 172 19.45 14.37 0.34
CA GLY A 172 18.83 15.70 0.51
C GLY A 172 19.78 16.80 1.00
N PRO A 173 19.51 18.10 0.72
CA PRO A 173 20.18 19.19 1.43
C PRO A 173 19.75 19.18 2.90
N GLY A 174 20.70 19.49 3.80
CA GLY A 174 20.56 19.32 5.25
C GLY A 174 19.25 19.88 5.84
N ALA A 175 18.75 19.19 6.87
CA ALA A 175 17.44 19.35 7.53
C ALA A 175 17.04 20.77 7.99
N LYS A 176 17.94 21.76 7.88
CA LYS A 176 17.68 23.14 8.29
C LYS A 176 16.78 23.94 7.33
N LYS A 177 16.60 23.52 6.08
CA LYS A 177 15.95 24.39 5.06
C LYS A 177 14.62 23.90 4.47
N ILE A 178 14.24 22.62 4.57
CA ILE A 178 13.10 22.09 3.79
C ILE A 178 11.81 22.03 4.63
N PRO A 179 10.67 22.59 4.15
CA PRO A 179 9.36 22.45 4.79
C PRO A 179 8.91 20.97 4.87
N TYR A 180 8.08 20.66 5.85
CA TYR A 180 7.61 19.30 6.12
C TYR A 180 6.67 18.80 5.01
N ILE A 181 7.04 17.72 4.32
CA ILE A 181 6.21 17.07 3.29
C ILE A 181 5.76 15.70 3.80
N CYS A 182 4.44 15.47 3.93
CA CYS A 182 3.89 14.19 4.37
C CYS A 182 4.06 13.09 3.30
N ASN A 183 4.01 11.81 3.71
CA ASN A 183 4.16 10.65 2.81
C ASN A 183 3.17 10.68 1.63
N GLU A 184 1.99 11.24 1.84
CA GLU A 184 0.96 11.38 0.82
C GLU A 184 1.39 12.32 -0.30
N ILE A 185 1.93 13.51 0.01
CA ILE A 185 2.47 14.43 -1.01
C ILE A 185 3.70 13.84 -1.70
N GLN A 186 4.56 13.11 -0.96
CA GLN A 186 5.70 12.42 -1.57
C GLN A 186 5.24 11.33 -2.54
N GLN A 187 4.29 10.49 -2.14
CA GLN A 187 3.72 9.45 -2.98
C GLN A 187 3.02 10.05 -4.21
N GLN A 188 2.27 11.15 -4.03
CA GLN A 188 1.68 11.89 -5.13
C GLN A 188 2.75 12.34 -6.14
N THR A 189 3.81 12.98 -5.65
CA THR A 189 4.91 13.48 -6.49
C THR A 189 5.60 12.34 -7.23
N MET A 190 5.95 11.26 -6.54
CA MET A 190 6.56 10.07 -7.15
C MET A 190 5.64 9.44 -8.20
N SER A 191 4.36 9.31 -7.89
CA SER A 191 3.38 8.72 -8.80
C SER A 191 3.20 9.54 -10.06
N MET A 192 3.13 10.87 -9.96
CA MET A 192 3.05 11.73 -11.14
C MET A 192 4.32 11.61 -12.02
N ILE A 193 5.51 11.55 -11.41
CA ILE A 193 6.77 11.37 -12.15
C ILE A 193 6.82 9.99 -12.85
N TYR A 194 6.44 8.91 -12.16
CA TYR A 194 6.42 7.57 -12.76
C TYR A 194 5.43 7.44 -13.92
N LEU A 195 4.34 8.22 -13.89
CA LEU A 195 3.35 8.27 -14.96
C LEU A 195 3.76 9.19 -16.12
N GLY A 196 4.94 9.82 -16.04
CA GLY A 196 5.45 10.69 -17.09
C GLY A 196 4.77 12.06 -17.17
N ILE A 197 4.10 12.50 -16.11
CA ILE A 197 3.48 13.84 -16.06
C ILE A 197 4.59 14.90 -16.16
N PRO A 198 4.41 15.97 -16.97
CA PRO A 198 5.39 17.04 -17.13
C PRO A 198 5.86 17.62 -15.80
N GLU A 199 7.16 17.91 -15.68
CA GLU A 199 7.79 18.37 -14.45
C GLU A 199 7.15 19.66 -13.91
N GLU A 200 6.71 20.57 -14.80
CA GLU A 200 5.96 21.76 -14.44
C GLU A 200 4.65 21.44 -13.68
N ASN A 201 3.88 20.48 -14.15
CA ASN A 201 2.60 20.09 -13.55
C ASN A 201 2.83 19.36 -12.22
N VAL A 202 3.88 18.52 -12.15
CA VAL A 202 4.30 17.87 -10.89
C VAL A 202 4.67 18.91 -9.85
N LEU A 203 5.43 19.93 -10.25
CA LEU A 203 5.86 21.01 -9.38
C LEU A 203 4.68 21.84 -8.87
N GLU A 204 3.79 22.27 -9.76
CA GLU A 204 2.58 23.01 -9.39
C GLU A 204 1.78 22.25 -8.32
N LYS A 205 1.51 20.96 -8.56
CA LYS A 205 0.74 20.13 -7.63
C LYS A 205 1.46 19.82 -6.33
N HIS A 206 2.79 19.69 -6.39
CA HIS A 206 3.61 19.55 -5.18
C HIS A 206 3.54 20.80 -4.30
N ILE A 207 3.61 22.00 -4.92
CA ILE A 207 3.48 23.28 -4.23
C ILE A 207 2.07 23.42 -3.64
N GLU A 208 1.01 23.16 -4.40
CA GLU A 208 -0.37 23.15 -3.88
C GLU A 208 -0.50 22.25 -2.64
N GLY A 209 0.09 21.04 -2.72
CA GLY A 209 0.12 20.09 -1.61
C GLY A 209 0.81 20.67 -0.37
N ILE A 210 1.98 21.28 -0.51
CA ILE A 210 2.71 21.89 0.62
C ILE A 210 1.95 23.08 1.20
N GLN A 211 1.44 23.98 0.33
CA GLN A 211 0.73 25.19 0.74
C GLN A 211 -0.54 24.85 1.55
N ARG A 212 -1.22 23.76 1.21
CA ARG A 212 -2.40 23.27 1.95
C ARG A 212 -2.10 22.98 3.43
N TYR A 213 -0.86 22.64 3.78
CA TYR A 213 -0.45 22.34 5.17
C TYR A 213 0.41 23.40 5.85
N CYS A 214 1.19 24.17 5.08
CA CYS A 214 2.20 25.09 5.62
C CYS A 214 1.94 26.57 5.31
N GLY A 215 0.91 26.91 4.52
CA GLY A 215 0.69 28.28 4.02
C GLY A 215 1.66 28.65 2.89
N SER A 216 1.52 29.86 2.33
CA SER A 216 2.33 30.36 1.22
C SER A 216 3.63 31.03 1.70
N ASP A 217 4.79 30.56 1.23
CA ASP A 217 6.11 31.14 1.51
C ASP A 217 7.01 31.00 0.27
N ALA A 218 7.57 32.10 -0.24
CA ALA A 218 8.39 32.10 -1.45
C ALA A 218 9.68 31.25 -1.35
N THR A 219 10.18 31.00 -0.12
CA THR A 219 11.32 30.10 0.10
C THR A 219 10.94 28.63 -0.08
N VAL A 220 9.68 28.29 0.18
CA VAL A 220 9.12 26.93 0.04
C VAL A 220 9.01 26.53 -1.43
N ASP A 221 8.62 27.46 -2.31
CA ASP A 221 8.46 27.19 -3.75
C ASP A 221 9.80 26.87 -4.43
N SER A 222 10.89 27.57 -4.05
CA SER A 222 12.24 27.28 -4.56
C SER A 222 12.73 25.89 -4.14
N LEU A 223 12.43 25.48 -2.91
CA LEU A 223 12.81 24.17 -2.37
C LEU A 223 11.97 23.03 -2.96
N ALA A 224 10.69 23.29 -3.21
CA ALA A 224 9.79 22.39 -3.92
C ALA A 224 10.32 22.07 -5.34
N SER A 225 10.76 23.10 -6.07
CA SER A 225 11.36 22.94 -7.40
C SER A 225 12.60 22.05 -7.37
N GLN A 226 13.53 22.32 -6.44
CA GLN A 226 14.73 21.48 -6.27
C GLN A 226 14.40 20.04 -5.90
N TYR A 227 13.38 19.84 -5.05
CA TYR A 227 12.93 18.51 -4.65
C TYR A 227 12.37 17.72 -5.82
N VAL A 228 11.41 18.29 -6.56
CA VAL A 228 10.77 17.65 -7.72
C VAL A 228 11.80 17.33 -8.80
N HIS A 229 12.67 18.28 -9.12
CA HIS A 229 13.74 18.08 -10.10
C HIS A 229 14.68 16.94 -9.71
N LYS A 230 15.15 16.94 -8.45
CA LYS A 230 16.05 15.90 -7.94
C LYS A 230 15.37 14.53 -7.93
N LEU A 231 14.12 14.46 -7.50
CA LEU A 231 13.34 13.22 -7.48
C LEU A 231 13.13 12.69 -8.91
N GLY A 232 12.82 13.58 -9.86
CA GLY A 232 12.73 13.28 -11.27
C GLY A 232 14.04 12.71 -11.83
N MET A 233 15.18 13.33 -11.51
CA MET A 233 16.49 12.80 -11.91
C MET A 233 16.78 11.41 -11.31
N ILE A 234 16.44 11.19 -10.03
CA ILE A 234 16.65 9.89 -9.37
C ILE A 234 15.82 8.82 -10.07
N ILE A 235 14.54 9.09 -10.34
CA ILE A 235 13.65 8.14 -11.01
C ILE A 235 14.15 7.85 -12.43
N LYS A 236 14.51 8.87 -13.21
CA LYS A 236 15.06 8.71 -14.57
C LYS A 236 16.37 7.92 -14.61
N ARG A 237 17.20 8.01 -13.56
CA ARG A 237 18.47 7.26 -13.44
C ARG A 237 18.31 5.91 -12.75
N SER A 238 17.17 5.64 -12.12
CA SER A 238 16.92 4.37 -11.45
C SER A 238 16.74 3.27 -12.49
N THR A 239 17.45 2.16 -12.29
CA THR A 239 17.27 0.95 -13.09
C THR A 239 16.58 -0.11 -12.24
N HIS A 240 15.74 -0.92 -12.90
CA HIS A 240 15.16 -2.12 -12.32
C HIS A 240 16.20 -3.23 -12.20
N GLU A 241 17.18 -3.26 -13.10
CA GLU A 241 18.29 -4.22 -13.12
C GLU A 241 19.34 -3.80 -12.10
N LEU A 242 19.16 -4.23 -10.85
CA LEU A 242 20.09 -3.93 -9.74
C LEU A 242 21.34 -4.83 -9.77
N ASP A 243 21.25 -5.96 -10.48
CA ASP A 243 22.32 -6.91 -10.77
C ASP A 243 22.07 -7.55 -12.14
N LEU A 244 23.12 -7.98 -12.82
CA LEU A 244 23.01 -8.70 -14.09
C LEU A 244 22.26 -10.02 -13.92
N ASP A 245 22.41 -10.67 -12.77
CA ASP A 245 21.61 -11.84 -12.40
C ASP A 245 20.24 -11.41 -11.84
N ASP A 246 19.16 -11.90 -12.46
CA ASP A 246 17.77 -11.56 -12.09
C ASP A 246 17.42 -12.00 -10.66
N GLN A 247 17.94 -13.14 -10.19
CA GLN A 247 17.67 -13.61 -8.84
C GLN A 247 18.39 -12.74 -7.80
N ALA A 248 19.65 -12.38 -8.03
CA ALA A 248 20.40 -11.44 -7.19
C ALA A 248 19.75 -10.05 -7.18
N SER A 249 19.30 -9.56 -8.34
CA SER A 249 18.59 -8.28 -8.47
C SER A 249 17.30 -8.26 -7.64
N ILE A 250 16.48 -9.32 -7.73
CA ILE A 250 15.28 -9.48 -6.90
C ILE A 250 15.61 -9.55 -5.42
N LYS A 251 16.67 -10.25 -5.03
CA LYS A 251 17.10 -10.33 -3.63
C LYS A 251 17.46 -8.95 -3.08
N ILE A 252 18.27 -8.18 -3.81
CA ILE A 252 18.61 -6.80 -3.45
C ILE A 252 17.34 -5.95 -3.37
N TRP A 253 16.42 -6.09 -4.32
CA TRP A 253 15.15 -5.37 -4.31
C TRP A 253 14.29 -5.75 -3.08
N ALA A 254 14.19 -7.03 -2.75
CA ALA A 254 13.39 -7.53 -1.64
C ALA A 254 13.94 -7.06 -0.28
N GLU A 255 15.27 -7.04 -0.13
CA GLU A 255 15.94 -6.49 1.04
C GLU A 255 15.65 -5.00 1.23
N ARG A 256 15.59 -4.25 0.11
CA ARG A 256 15.25 -2.81 0.09
C ARG A 256 13.76 -2.53 0.31
N ASN A 257 12.86 -3.47 -0.03
CA ASN A 257 11.42 -3.25 -0.07
C ASN A 257 10.59 -4.09 0.92
N LYS A 258 11.18 -4.52 2.04
CA LYS A 258 10.52 -5.41 3.03
C LYS A 258 9.12 -4.96 3.48
N LYS A 259 8.84 -3.64 3.56
CA LYS A 259 7.51 -3.12 3.92
C LYS A 259 6.43 -3.46 2.89
N SER A 260 6.81 -3.49 1.62
CA SER A 260 5.93 -3.76 0.48
C SER A 260 5.82 -5.25 0.14
N ILE A 261 6.40 -6.12 0.97
CA ILE A 261 6.42 -7.57 0.78
C ILE A 261 5.68 -8.20 1.95
N PHE A 262 4.71 -9.06 1.64
CA PHE A 262 4.05 -9.89 2.64
C PHE A 262 4.58 -11.32 2.66
N PHE A 263 5.16 -11.79 1.54
CA PHE A 263 5.74 -13.12 1.44
C PHE A 263 6.94 -13.13 0.48
N TYR A 264 8.03 -13.81 0.84
CA TYR A 264 9.20 -13.97 -0.03
C TYR A 264 9.89 -15.30 0.24
N GLN A 265 10.15 -16.05 -0.81
CA GLN A 265 10.84 -17.33 -0.78
C GLN A 265 11.80 -17.41 -1.98
N GLU A 266 13.09 -17.56 -1.69
CA GLU A 266 14.13 -17.81 -2.69
C GLU A 266 13.98 -19.23 -3.25
N SER A 267 14.34 -19.43 -4.52
CA SER A 267 14.39 -20.79 -5.08
C SER A 267 15.56 -21.57 -4.50
N SER A 268 15.29 -22.77 -4.01
CA SER A 268 16.26 -23.75 -3.52
C SER A 268 16.07 -25.09 -4.25
N GLU A 269 16.80 -26.14 -3.87
CA GLU A 269 16.59 -27.49 -4.39
C GLU A 269 15.19 -28.05 -4.05
N THR A 270 14.62 -27.62 -2.92
CA THR A 270 13.33 -28.09 -2.39
C THR A 270 12.19 -27.10 -2.62
N ASP A 271 12.52 -25.81 -2.69
CA ASP A 271 11.55 -24.72 -2.65
C ASP A 271 11.52 -23.95 -3.96
N GLN A 272 10.32 -23.69 -4.45
CA GLN A 272 10.13 -22.85 -5.64
C GLN A 272 10.12 -21.36 -5.27
N PHE A 273 10.56 -20.52 -6.20
CA PHE A 273 10.54 -19.06 -6.03
C PHE A 273 9.10 -18.55 -5.88
N MET A 274 8.90 -17.69 -4.89
CA MET A 274 7.65 -16.97 -4.66
C MET A 274 7.91 -15.56 -4.10
N LEU A 275 7.19 -14.58 -4.64
CA LEU A 275 7.22 -13.20 -4.16
C LEU A 275 5.80 -12.65 -4.09
N GLY A 276 5.35 -12.34 -2.88
CA GLY A 276 4.09 -11.67 -2.57
C GLY A 276 4.31 -10.20 -2.22
N ILE A 277 3.86 -9.32 -3.09
CA ILE A 277 3.93 -7.85 -2.96
C ILE A 277 2.59 -7.32 -2.47
N GLN A 278 2.64 -6.51 -1.41
CA GLN A 278 1.52 -5.74 -0.89
C GLN A 278 2.09 -4.47 -0.22
N THR A 279 1.90 -3.32 -0.86
CA THR A 279 2.25 -2.03 -0.25
C THR A 279 1.31 -1.72 0.91
N GLU A 280 1.69 -0.73 1.74
CA GLU A 280 0.83 -0.25 2.83
C GLU A 280 -0.52 0.27 2.30
N TRP A 281 -0.52 0.97 1.16
CA TRP A 281 -1.76 1.42 0.52
C TRP A 281 -2.62 0.24 0.08
N GLN A 282 -2.03 -0.80 -0.50
CA GLN A 282 -2.73 -2.01 -0.94
C GLN A 282 -3.34 -2.79 0.25
N LEU A 283 -2.60 -2.92 1.36
CA LEU A 283 -3.12 -3.51 2.60
C LEU A 283 -4.32 -2.72 3.14
N GLN A 284 -4.25 -1.39 3.12
CA GLN A 284 -5.36 -0.54 3.54
C GLN A 284 -6.59 -0.70 2.64
N GLN A 285 -6.39 -0.79 1.33
CA GLN A 285 -7.51 -1.03 0.41
C GLN A 285 -8.12 -2.42 0.64
N LEU A 286 -7.30 -3.45 0.91
CA LEU A 286 -7.78 -4.78 1.27
C LEU A 286 -8.65 -4.75 2.53
N VAL A 287 -8.16 -4.13 3.60
CA VAL A 287 -8.91 -4.03 4.87
C VAL A 287 -10.21 -3.23 4.67
N ARG A 288 -10.14 -2.10 3.94
CA ARG A 288 -11.28 -1.19 3.75
C ARG A 288 -12.39 -1.79 2.87
N PHE A 289 -12.02 -2.43 1.77
CA PHE A 289 -12.96 -2.84 0.72
C PHE A 289 -13.10 -4.36 0.58
N GLY A 290 -12.17 -5.14 1.12
CA GLY A 290 -12.23 -6.60 1.15
C GLY A 290 -12.92 -7.17 2.39
N HIS A 291 -13.04 -6.40 3.48
CA HIS A 291 -13.70 -6.88 4.69
C HIS A 291 -15.20 -7.08 4.47
N CYS A 292 -15.68 -8.29 4.76
CA CYS A 292 -17.06 -8.73 4.53
C CYS A 292 -17.52 -8.56 3.08
N SER A 293 -16.57 -8.58 2.14
CA SER A 293 -16.80 -8.33 0.71
C SER A 293 -16.20 -9.43 -0.17
N LEU A 294 -16.23 -9.22 -1.48
CA LEU A 294 -15.64 -10.08 -2.49
C LEU A 294 -14.19 -9.68 -2.80
N VAL A 295 -13.35 -10.68 -3.04
CA VAL A 295 -12.00 -10.51 -3.58
C VAL A 295 -11.92 -11.23 -4.92
N ALA A 296 -11.43 -10.56 -5.97
CA ALA A 296 -11.16 -11.21 -7.24
C ALA A 296 -9.70 -11.69 -7.29
N ALA A 297 -9.47 -12.88 -7.83
CA ALA A 297 -8.16 -13.47 -8.04
C ALA A 297 -8.02 -13.97 -9.48
N ASP A 298 -6.97 -13.53 -10.17
CA ASP A 298 -6.58 -14.04 -11.49
C ASP A 298 -5.11 -14.45 -11.43
N SER A 299 -4.85 -15.75 -11.68
CA SER A 299 -3.52 -16.37 -11.72
C SER A 299 -3.05 -16.74 -13.12
N THR A 300 -3.83 -16.41 -14.14
CA THR A 300 -3.58 -16.80 -15.53
C THR A 300 -2.69 -15.81 -16.28
N PHE A 301 -2.46 -14.63 -15.70
CA PHE A 301 -1.72 -13.57 -16.36
C PHE A 301 -0.26 -13.96 -16.63
N GLY A 302 0.14 -13.82 -17.89
CA GLY A 302 1.53 -13.95 -18.30
C GLY A 302 2.09 -15.37 -18.34
N ILE A 303 1.29 -16.43 -18.13
CA ILE A 303 1.74 -17.84 -18.15
C ILE A 303 2.65 -18.19 -19.34
N LYS A 304 2.40 -17.60 -20.53
CA LYS A 304 3.15 -17.88 -21.76
C LYS A 304 4.21 -16.83 -22.11
N ARG A 305 4.23 -15.68 -21.42
CA ARG A 305 5.04 -14.50 -21.81
C ARG A 305 6.04 -14.09 -20.74
N LEU A 306 5.68 -14.21 -19.46
CA LEU A 306 6.53 -13.86 -18.32
C LEU A 306 7.36 -15.06 -17.89
N LYS A 307 8.53 -14.82 -17.27
CA LYS A 307 9.35 -15.88 -16.66
C LYS A 307 8.58 -16.69 -15.62
N TYR A 308 7.77 -16.03 -14.81
CA TYR A 308 6.83 -16.65 -13.86
C TYR A 308 5.44 -16.00 -14.01
N PRO A 309 4.35 -16.77 -13.89
CA PRO A 309 3.00 -16.21 -13.91
C PRO A 309 2.79 -15.20 -12.77
N LEU A 310 1.90 -14.26 -13.04
CA LEU A 310 1.48 -13.24 -12.08
C LEU A 310 0.05 -13.55 -11.63
N CYS A 311 -0.11 -13.77 -10.33
CA CYS A 311 -1.42 -13.77 -9.68
C CYS A 311 -1.73 -12.38 -9.11
N THR A 312 -2.91 -11.86 -9.42
CA THR A 312 -3.37 -10.55 -8.98
C THR A 312 -4.60 -10.70 -8.09
N LEU A 313 -4.60 -9.98 -6.97
CA LEU A 313 -5.76 -9.90 -6.09
C LEU A 313 -6.35 -8.49 -6.16
N LEU A 314 -7.66 -8.41 -6.38
CA LEU A 314 -8.40 -7.16 -6.52
C LEU A 314 -9.55 -7.07 -5.52
N VAL A 315 -9.84 -5.86 -5.06
CA VAL A 315 -11.08 -5.53 -4.34
C VAL A 315 -11.83 -4.44 -5.09
N PHE A 316 -13.09 -4.24 -4.74
CA PHE A 316 -13.95 -3.24 -5.39
C PHE A 316 -14.23 -2.08 -4.43
N ASP A 317 -13.93 -0.86 -4.86
CA ASP A 317 -14.25 0.33 -4.07
C ASP A 317 -15.77 0.63 -4.05
N SER A 318 -16.17 1.68 -3.33
CA SER A 318 -17.58 2.09 -3.26
C SER A 318 -18.17 2.56 -4.59
N ARG A 319 -17.35 2.74 -5.63
CA ARG A 319 -17.76 3.10 -7.00
C ARG A 319 -17.63 1.92 -7.95
N HIS A 320 -17.38 0.71 -7.44
CA HIS A 320 -17.15 -0.52 -8.19
C HIS A 320 -15.89 -0.52 -9.06
N HIS A 321 -14.92 0.35 -8.80
CA HIS A 321 -13.62 0.26 -9.44
C HIS A 321 -12.80 -0.88 -8.82
N ALA A 322 -12.09 -1.64 -9.67
CA ALA A 322 -11.16 -2.66 -9.21
C ALA A 322 -9.85 -2.02 -8.74
N LEU A 323 -9.43 -2.33 -7.51
CA LEU A 323 -8.18 -1.88 -6.90
C LEU A 323 -7.25 -3.07 -6.67
N PRO A 324 -5.99 -3.04 -7.16
CA PRO A 324 -5.03 -4.11 -6.89
C PRO A 324 -4.56 -4.07 -5.44
N VAL A 325 -4.80 -5.14 -4.70
CA VAL A 325 -4.48 -5.26 -3.27
C VAL A 325 -3.33 -6.21 -2.95
N ALA A 326 -2.92 -7.04 -3.90
CA ALA A 326 -1.70 -7.81 -3.83
C ALA A 326 -1.30 -8.34 -5.21
N TRP A 327 0.00 -8.62 -5.36
CA TRP A 327 0.56 -9.33 -6.50
C TRP A 327 1.40 -10.50 -6.01
N ILE A 328 1.25 -11.66 -6.63
CA ILE A 328 1.99 -12.87 -6.30
C ILE A 328 2.67 -13.37 -7.58
N ILE A 329 3.99 -13.36 -7.59
CA ILE A 329 4.81 -13.90 -8.67
C ILE A 329 5.38 -15.23 -8.17
N SER A 330 5.01 -16.33 -8.82
CA SER A 330 5.33 -17.67 -8.33
C SER A 330 5.63 -18.61 -9.49
N ARG A 331 6.63 -19.48 -9.31
CA ARG A 331 6.82 -20.64 -10.21
C ARG A 331 5.90 -21.81 -9.84
N SER A 332 5.42 -21.83 -8.59
CA SER A 332 4.66 -22.94 -8.03
C SER A 332 3.17 -22.82 -8.26
N TYR A 333 2.58 -23.96 -8.61
CA TYR A 333 1.15 -24.22 -8.68
C TYR A 333 0.72 -25.25 -7.62
N LEU A 334 1.59 -25.56 -6.65
CA LEU A 334 1.29 -26.52 -5.60
C LEU A 334 0.27 -25.92 -4.63
N LYS A 335 -0.76 -26.71 -4.30
CA LYS A 335 -1.80 -26.33 -3.33
C LYS A 335 -1.22 -25.82 -2.01
N SER A 336 -0.22 -26.51 -1.47
CA SER A 336 0.44 -26.15 -0.20
C SER A 336 1.10 -24.76 -0.23
N ASP A 337 1.67 -24.38 -1.38
CA ASP A 337 2.31 -23.09 -1.55
C ASP A 337 1.27 -21.97 -1.65
N VAL A 338 0.16 -22.23 -2.34
CA VAL A 338 -0.97 -21.30 -2.43
C VAL A 338 -1.59 -21.05 -1.06
N GLU A 339 -1.85 -22.12 -0.31
CA GLU A 339 -2.34 -21.99 1.07
C GLU A 339 -1.38 -21.21 1.96
N LYS A 340 -0.07 -21.40 1.81
CA LYS A 340 0.95 -20.75 2.63
C LYS A 340 0.90 -19.23 2.47
N TRP A 341 0.95 -18.72 1.24
CA TRP A 341 0.91 -17.26 1.04
C TRP A 341 -0.47 -16.68 1.34
N MET A 342 -1.57 -17.41 1.09
CA MET A 342 -2.93 -16.96 1.45
C MET A 342 -3.08 -16.80 2.96
N LYS A 343 -2.61 -17.76 3.76
CA LYS A 343 -2.62 -17.68 5.24
C LYS A 343 -1.88 -16.43 5.73
N ILE A 344 -0.71 -16.16 5.16
CA ILE A 344 0.12 -15.00 5.54
C ILE A 344 -0.56 -13.67 5.15
N LEU A 345 -1.18 -13.61 3.97
CA LEU A 345 -1.95 -12.44 3.52
C LEU A 345 -3.11 -12.14 4.48
N LEU A 346 -3.86 -13.16 4.89
CA LEU A 346 -4.99 -13.02 5.83
C LEU A 346 -4.51 -12.58 7.21
N GLN A 347 -3.45 -13.22 7.74
CA GLN A 347 -2.85 -12.83 9.02
C GLN A 347 -2.40 -11.37 9.00
N ARG A 348 -1.83 -10.91 7.88
CA ARG A 348 -1.44 -9.52 7.72
C ARG A 348 -2.64 -8.57 7.76
N ALA A 349 -3.74 -8.89 7.07
CA ALA A 349 -4.98 -8.11 7.17
C ALA A 349 -5.58 -8.13 8.59
N GLN A 350 -5.59 -9.28 9.24
CA GLN A 350 -6.07 -9.47 10.62
C GLN A 350 -5.23 -8.75 11.67
N SER A 351 -3.93 -8.53 11.39
CA SER A 351 -3.07 -7.73 12.27
C SER A 351 -3.47 -6.24 12.31
N VAL A 352 -4.15 -5.77 11.25
CA VAL A 352 -4.68 -4.40 11.16
C VAL A 352 -6.12 -4.34 11.66
N GLU A 353 -6.95 -5.29 11.22
CA GLU A 353 -8.36 -5.41 11.61
C GLU A 353 -8.64 -6.83 12.13
N PRO A 354 -8.67 -7.07 13.45
CA PRO A 354 -8.82 -8.40 14.04
C PRO A 354 -10.07 -9.16 13.58
N GLY A 355 -11.14 -8.45 13.19
CA GLY A 355 -12.36 -9.04 12.65
C GLY A 355 -12.31 -9.36 11.15
N PHE A 356 -11.18 -9.12 10.47
CA PHE A 356 -11.09 -9.21 9.02
C PHE A 356 -11.49 -10.60 8.51
N LYS A 357 -12.42 -10.58 7.56
CA LYS A 357 -13.03 -11.74 6.91
C LYS A 357 -13.34 -11.39 5.46
N ILE A 358 -13.10 -12.33 4.55
CA ILE A 358 -13.54 -12.27 3.16
C ILE A 358 -14.82 -13.11 3.01
N ASN A 359 -15.85 -12.56 2.37
CA ASN A 359 -17.13 -13.23 2.24
C ASN A 359 -17.28 -14.05 0.96
N GLY A 360 -16.41 -13.85 -0.03
CA GLY A 360 -16.33 -14.72 -1.20
C GLY A 360 -15.18 -14.35 -2.13
N PHE A 361 -14.85 -15.27 -3.03
CA PHE A 361 -13.87 -15.04 -4.08
C PHE A 361 -14.50 -15.09 -5.47
N ILE A 362 -14.02 -14.23 -6.36
CA ILE A 362 -14.22 -14.35 -7.81
C ILE A 362 -12.91 -14.89 -8.39
N ILE A 363 -12.95 -16.02 -9.09
CA ILE A 363 -11.75 -16.62 -9.68
C ILE A 363 -11.96 -16.95 -11.16
N ASP A 364 -10.87 -17.16 -11.87
CA ASP A 364 -10.90 -17.73 -13.21
C ASP A 364 -11.09 -19.26 -13.20
N ASP A 365 -11.54 -19.81 -14.32
CA ASP A 365 -11.86 -21.24 -14.49
C ASP A 365 -10.64 -22.18 -14.32
N ALA A 366 -9.41 -21.63 -14.34
CA ALA A 366 -8.14 -22.35 -14.24
C ALA A 366 -7.68 -22.55 -12.77
N ALA A 367 -8.59 -23.07 -11.96
CA ALA A 367 -8.66 -23.17 -10.51
C ALA A 367 -7.47 -23.80 -9.72
N THR A 368 -6.25 -23.26 -9.79
CA THR A 368 -5.20 -23.61 -8.80
C THR A 368 -5.53 -23.11 -7.39
N GLU A 369 -6.42 -22.12 -7.28
CA GLU A 369 -6.80 -21.45 -6.03
C GLU A 369 -8.05 -22.03 -5.37
N THR A 370 -8.85 -22.84 -6.08
CA THR A 370 -10.16 -23.28 -5.57
C THR A 370 -10.06 -24.06 -4.26
N ASP A 371 -9.22 -25.09 -4.23
CA ASP A 371 -9.02 -25.89 -3.02
C ASP A 371 -8.34 -25.08 -1.90
N PRO A 372 -7.25 -24.32 -2.16
CA PRO A 372 -6.67 -23.41 -1.17
C PRO A 372 -7.67 -22.43 -0.54
N ILE A 373 -8.55 -21.81 -1.34
CA ILE A 373 -9.58 -20.88 -0.85
C ILE A 373 -10.58 -21.61 0.05
N ARG A 374 -11.05 -22.79 -0.38
CA ARG A 374 -12.00 -23.60 0.40
C ARG A 374 -11.41 -24.02 1.75
N ASP A 375 -10.15 -24.43 1.76
CA ASP A 375 -9.50 -24.98 2.95
C ASP A 375 -8.98 -23.91 3.91
N THR A 376 -8.57 -22.75 3.38
CA THR A 376 -7.98 -21.66 4.17
C THR A 376 -8.99 -20.61 4.61
N ILE A 377 -9.93 -20.26 3.72
CA ILE A 377 -10.84 -19.11 3.90
C ILE A 377 -12.27 -19.56 4.18
N CYS A 378 -12.64 -20.76 3.71
CA CYS A 378 -13.97 -21.35 3.90
C CYS A 378 -15.10 -20.44 3.41
N CYS A 379 -14.91 -19.79 2.26
CA CYS A 379 -15.90 -18.87 1.67
C CYS A 379 -16.39 -19.38 0.30
N PRO A 380 -17.58 -18.93 -0.14
CA PRO A 380 -18.08 -19.21 -1.49
C PRO A 380 -17.13 -18.72 -2.58
N ILE A 381 -17.10 -19.48 -3.68
CA ILE A 381 -16.29 -19.20 -4.87
C ILE A 381 -17.23 -19.00 -6.05
N LEU A 382 -17.04 -17.90 -6.75
CA LEU A 382 -17.72 -17.53 -7.97
C LEU A 382 -16.72 -17.55 -9.12
N PHE A 383 -17.16 -18.00 -10.29
CA PHE A 383 -16.35 -17.88 -11.49
C PHE A 383 -16.57 -16.52 -12.12
N SER A 384 -15.50 -15.88 -12.56
CA SER A 384 -15.54 -14.64 -13.33
C SER A 384 -16.42 -14.84 -14.56
N LEU A 385 -17.51 -14.09 -14.65
CA LEU A 385 -18.44 -14.17 -15.79
C LEU A 385 -17.73 -13.87 -17.11
N TRP A 386 -16.77 -12.93 -17.08
CA TRP A 386 -15.98 -12.61 -18.26
C TRP A 386 -15.26 -13.86 -18.79
N CYS A 387 -14.58 -14.61 -17.92
CA CYS A 387 -13.95 -15.88 -18.29
C CYS A 387 -14.94 -16.94 -18.75
N VAL A 388 -16.12 -17.01 -18.11
CA VAL A 388 -17.19 -17.91 -18.54
C VAL A 388 -17.65 -17.57 -19.96
N ARG A 389 -18.02 -16.31 -20.21
CA ARG A 389 -18.48 -15.83 -21.52
C ARG A 389 -17.42 -16.03 -22.61
N ARG A 390 -16.16 -15.76 -22.29
CA ARG A 390 -15.03 -15.99 -23.22
C ARG A 390 -14.86 -17.47 -23.55
N SER A 391 -14.96 -18.34 -22.54
CA SER A 391 -14.88 -19.80 -22.72
C SER A 391 -16.06 -20.32 -23.55
N TRP A 392 -17.27 -19.84 -23.28
CA TRP A 392 -18.46 -20.14 -24.07
C TRP A 392 -18.30 -19.68 -25.51
N LEU A 393 -17.99 -18.41 -25.75
CA LEU A 393 -17.82 -17.85 -27.08
C LEU A 393 -16.81 -18.66 -27.91
N ARG A 394 -15.63 -18.93 -27.35
CA ARG A 394 -14.61 -19.74 -28.02
C ARG A 394 -15.12 -21.14 -28.39
N ASN A 395 -15.92 -21.76 -27.53
CA ASN A 395 -16.47 -23.10 -27.79
C ASN A 395 -17.69 -23.07 -28.71
N VAL A 396 -18.49 -22.00 -28.71
CA VAL A 396 -19.56 -21.77 -29.69
C VAL A 396 -18.95 -21.65 -31.08
N VAL A 397 -17.98 -20.77 -31.27
CA VAL A 397 -17.29 -20.58 -32.57
C VAL A 397 -16.60 -21.86 -33.04
N LYS A 398 -15.99 -22.62 -32.12
CA LYS A 398 -15.25 -23.83 -32.47
C LYS A 398 -16.13 -25.06 -32.74
N LYS A 399 -17.32 -25.15 -32.13
CA LYS A 399 -18.14 -26.38 -32.11
C LYS A 399 -19.48 -26.25 -32.85
N CYS A 400 -19.82 -25.06 -33.32
CA CYS A 400 -21.04 -24.80 -34.10
C CYS A 400 -20.65 -24.24 -35.47
N ASP A 401 -21.23 -24.80 -36.53
CA ASP A 401 -20.78 -24.52 -37.90
C ASP A 401 -21.50 -23.33 -38.58
N SER A 402 -22.70 -22.96 -38.11
CA SER A 402 -23.52 -21.85 -38.67
C SER A 402 -23.42 -20.59 -37.82
N ILE A 403 -23.21 -19.45 -38.47
CA ILE A 403 -23.14 -18.12 -37.82
C ILE A 403 -24.47 -17.77 -37.14
N GLU A 404 -25.59 -18.11 -37.76
CA GLU A 404 -26.93 -17.91 -37.21
C GLU A 404 -27.11 -18.70 -35.92
N VAL A 405 -26.70 -19.97 -35.92
CA VAL A 405 -26.73 -20.83 -34.73
C VAL A 405 -25.78 -20.31 -33.66
N GLN A 406 -24.57 -19.88 -34.02
CA GLN A 406 -23.61 -19.29 -33.08
C GLN A 406 -24.20 -18.05 -32.39
N ARG A 407 -24.82 -17.15 -33.17
CA ARG A 407 -25.47 -15.93 -32.67
C ARG A 407 -26.62 -16.26 -31.71
N ASP A 408 -27.52 -17.13 -32.13
CA ASP A 408 -28.73 -17.43 -31.36
C ASP A 408 -28.40 -18.22 -30.09
N LEU A 409 -27.40 -19.11 -30.16
CA LEU A 409 -26.87 -19.82 -29.00
C LEU A 409 -26.23 -18.85 -28.00
N PHE A 410 -25.42 -17.90 -28.47
CA PHE A 410 -24.80 -16.91 -27.60
C PHE A 410 -25.83 -15.97 -26.94
N LYS A 411 -26.89 -15.59 -27.67
CA LYS A 411 -28.03 -14.86 -27.10
C LYS A 411 -28.72 -15.66 -25.99
N CYS A 412 -29.02 -16.94 -26.24
CA CYS A 412 -29.65 -17.82 -25.26
C CYS A 412 -28.78 -18.03 -23.99
N LEU A 413 -27.46 -18.15 -24.15
CA LEU A 413 -26.52 -18.18 -23.03
C LEU A 413 -26.51 -16.86 -22.23
N GLY A 414 -26.70 -15.71 -22.90
CA GLY A 414 -26.90 -14.42 -22.25
C GLY A 414 -28.18 -14.40 -21.40
N GLU A 415 -29.31 -14.83 -21.96
CA GLU A 415 -30.59 -14.96 -21.25
C GLU A 415 -30.48 -15.85 -20.00
N LEU A 416 -29.74 -16.96 -20.11
CA LEU A 416 -29.47 -17.85 -18.97
C LEU A 416 -28.77 -17.09 -17.83
N VAL A 417 -27.75 -16.30 -18.14
CA VAL A 417 -27.02 -15.50 -17.16
C VAL A 417 -27.92 -14.44 -16.50
N TYR A 418 -28.72 -13.72 -17.29
CA TYR A 418 -29.68 -12.76 -16.74
C TYR A 418 -30.73 -13.42 -15.84
N SER A 419 -31.24 -14.61 -16.23
CA SER A 419 -32.20 -15.34 -15.41
C SER A 419 -31.66 -15.72 -14.03
N ILE A 420 -30.35 -15.96 -13.93
CA ILE A 420 -29.67 -16.28 -12.67
C ILE A 420 -29.58 -15.05 -11.77
N TRP A 421 -29.32 -13.87 -12.33
CA TRP A 421 -29.21 -12.62 -11.57
C TRP A 421 -30.56 -12.03 -11.15
N ASP A 422 -31.55 -12.07 -12.04
CA ASP A 422 -32.89 -11.55 -11.76
C ASP A 422 -33.70 -12.47 -10.81
N GLY A 423 -33.12 -13.60 -10.40
CA GLY A 423 -33.78 -14.59 -9.54
C GLY A 423 -34.97 -15.29 -10.21
N VAL A 424 -35.03 -15.24 -11.54
CA VAL A 424 -36.03 -15.91 -12.38
C VAL A 424 -35.74 -17.41 -12.43
N ASP A 425 -36.71 -18.21 -12.86
CA ASP A 425 -36.56 -19.67 -12.98
C ASP A 425 -35.48 -20.06 -14.01
N THR A 426 -34.25 -20.22 -13.51
CA THR A 426 -33.08 -20.66 -14.29
C THR A 426 -33.32 -22.01 -14.97
N THR A 427 -34.19 -22.84 -14.41
CA THR A 427 -34.57 -24.15 -14.95
C THR A 427 -35.21 -24.00 -16.33
N LYS A 428 -36.09 -23.01 -16.49
CA LYS A 428 -36.77 -22.72 -17.75
C LYS A 428 -35.81 -22.24 -18.84
N ALA A 429 -34.86 -21.37 -18.48
CA ALA A 429 -33.82 -20.90 -19.42
C ALA A 429 -32.88 -22.04 -19.85
N LEU A 430 -32.57 -22.95 -18.92
CA LEU A 430 -31.74 -24.12 -19.19
C LEU A 430 -32.47 -25.18 -20.05
N GLU A 431 -33.77 -25.38 -19.82
CA GLU A 431 -34.62 -26.22 -20.67
C GLU A 431 -34.70 -25.68 -22.09
N LYS A 432 -34.93 -24.36 -22.24
CA LYS A 432 -34.92 -23.67 -23.53
C LYS A 432 -33.59 -23.88 -24.27
N LEU A 433 -32.46 -23.61 -23.62
CA LEU A 433 -31.13 -23.84 -24.20
C LEU A 433 -30.95 -25.31 -24.65
N THR A 434 -31.46 -26.26 -23.86
CA THR A 434 -31.31 -27.67 -24.15
C THR A 434 -32.19 -28.15 -25.31
N GLN A 435 -33.39 -27.60 -25.44
CA GLN A 435 -34.35 -27.94 -26.50
C GLN A 435 -33.99 -27.27 -27.82
N ASP A 436 -33.74 -25.96 -27.80
CA ASP A 436 -33.51 -25.15 -29.01
C ASP A 436 -32.20 -25.52 -29.72
N PHE A 437 -31.21 -26.05 -28.98
CA PHE A 437 -29.88 -26.36 -29.51
C PHE A 437 -29.49 -27.84 -29.36
N VAL A 438 -30.48 -28.74 -29.27
CA VAL A 438 -30.24 -30.19 -29.15
C VAL A 438 -29.35 -30.75 -30.26
N ASP A 439 -29.47 -30.21 -31.47
CA ASP A 439 -28.70 -30.63 -32.65
C ASP A 439 -27.22 -30.19 -32.58
N GLN A 440 -26.88 -29.22 -31.73
CA GLN A 440 -25.51 -28.74 -31.50
C GLN A 440 -24.77 -29.66 -30.51
N THR A 441 -24.74 -30.95 -30.82
CA THR A 441 -24.33 -32.04 -29.93
C THR A 441 -22.95 -31.82 -29.30
N ALA A 442 -21.96 -31.35 -30.09
CA ALA A 442 -20.59 -31.11 -29.63
C ALA A 442 -20.49 -29.97 -28.60
N PHE A 443 -21.30 -28.92 -28.77
CA PHE A 443 -21.41 -27.83 -27.79
C PHE A 443 -22.19 -28.27 -26.56
N MET A 444 -23.34 -28.92 -26.73
CA MET A 444 -24.19 -29.35 -25.61
C MET A 444 -23.49 -30.36 -24.70
N GLN A 445 -22.68 -31.27 -25.24
CA GLN A 445 -21.84 -32.18 -24.45
C GLN A 445 -20.79 -31.40 -23.61
N TYR A 446 -20.13 -30.41 -24.21
CA TYR A 446 -19.20 -29.53 -23.51
C TYR A 446 -19.90 -28.74 -22.40
N PHE A 447 -21.04 -28.12 -22.70
CA PHE A 447 -21.78 -27.31 -21.76
C PHE A 447 -22.26 -28.13 -20.56
N ARG A 448 -22.85 -29.31 -20.80
CA ARG A 448 -23.33 -30.22 -19.75
C ARG A 448 -22.20 -30.75 -18.86
N SER A 449 -21.06 -31.10 -19.44
CA SER A 449 -19.93 -31.64 -18.68
C SER A 449 -19.19 -30.58 -17.87
N THR A 450 -19.03 -29.38 -18.43
CA THR A 450 -18.15 -28.36 -17.87
C THR A 450 -18.88 -27.34 -17.02
N TRP A 451 -20.06 -26.87 -17.47
CA TRP A 451 -20.72 -25.69 -16.91
C TRP A 451 -21.96 -26.01 -16.11
N LEU A 452 -22.72 -27.04 -16.46
CA LEU A 452 -23.93 -27.40 -15.73
C LEU A 452 -23.71 -27.61 -14.23
N PRO A 453 -22.63 -28.30 -13.78
CA PRO A 453 -22.34 -28.43 -12.34
C PRO A 453 -21.98 -27.10 -11.68
N LYS A 454 -21.33 -26.19 -12.41
CA LYS A 454 -20.85 -24.89 -11.90
C LYS A 454 -21.99 -23.88 -11.80
N ILE A 455 -22.82 -23.78 -12.85
CA ILE A 455 -23.98 -22.88 -12.91
C ILE A 455 -25.01 -23.23 -11.83
N GLY A 456 -25.24 -24.53 -11.56
CA GLY A 456 -26.17 -24.97 -10.52
C GLY A 456 -25.86 -24.42 -9.11
N MET A 457 -24.60 -24.02 -8.85
CA MET A 457 -24.18 -23.46 -7.56
C MET A 457 -24.29 -21.92 -7.49
N TRP A 458 -24.56 -21.23 -8.59
CA TRP A 458 -24.57 -19.78 -8.66
C TRP A 458 -25.80 -19.13 -7.99
N PRO A 459 -27.04 -19.63 -8.16
CA PRO A 459 -28.23 -18.97 -7.59
C PRO A 459 -28.19 -18.84 -6.07
N SER A 460 -27.66 -19.84 -5.36
CA SER A 460 -27.51 -19.79 -3.90
C SER A 460 -26.40 -18.83 -3.47
N THR A 461 -25.32 -18.76 -4.24
CA THR A 461 -24.16 -17.93 -3.93
C THR A 461 -24.44 -16.45 -4.21
N LEU A 462 -25.09 -16.13 -5.32
CA LEU A 462 -25.47 -14.76 -5.71
C LEU A 462 -26.52 -14.16 -4.77
N LYS A 463 -27.48 -14.96 -4.27
CA LYS A 463 -28.42 -14.51 -3.23
C LYS A 463 -27.74 -14.11 -1.92
N SER A 464 -26.57 -14.70 -1.62
CA SER A 464 -25.80 -14.40 -0.40
C SER A 464 -24.76 -13.28 -0.58
N LEU A 465 -24.41 -12.92 -1.83
CA LEU A 465 -23.31 -12.01 -2.17
C LEU A 465 -23.73 -11.09 -3.34
N PRO A 466 -24.49 -10.01 -3.09
CA PRO A 466 -25.06 -9.14 -4.14
C PRO A 466 -24.03 -8.32 -4.94
N LEU A 467 -22.73 -8.46 -4.67
CA LEU A 467 -21.64 -7.70 -5.30
C LEU A 467 -20.97 -8.40 -6.51
N ALA A 468 -21.38 -9.62 -6.85
CA ALA A 468 -20.87 -10.32 -8.05
C ALA A 468 -21.72 -9.98 -9.29
N SER A 469 -21.82 -8.68 -9.54
CA SER A 469 -22.60 -8.12 -10.64
C SER A 469 -21.77 -8.05 -11.93
N GLN A 470 -22.42 -7.77 -13.07
CA GLN A 470 -21.75 -7.59 -14.36
C GLN A 470 -20.66 -6.50 -14.31
N GLU A 471 -20.87 -5.48 -13.49
CA GLU A 471 -19.95 -4.36 -13.26
C GLU A 471 -18.63 -4.83 -12.64
N ALA A 472 -18.67 -5.77 -11.68
CA ALA A 472 -17.45 -6.33 -11.08
C ALA A 472 -16.61 -7.09 -12.12
N CYS A 473 -17.26 -7.77 -13.06
CA CYS A 473 -16.56 -8.46 -14.16
C CYS A 473 -15.91 -7.47 -15.13
N GLY A 474 -16.62 -6.40 -15.50
CA GLY A 474 -16.07 -5.33 -16.33
C GLY A 474 -14.89 -4.61 -15.67
N ALA A 475 -14.94 -4.41 -14.35
CA ALA A 475 -13.85 -3.79 -13.59
C ALA A 475 -12.58 -4.67 -13.53
N ILE A 476 -12.73 -6.00 -13.38
CA ILE A 476 -11.60 -6.95 -13.46
C ILE A 476 -10.99 -6.91 -14.87
N GLU A 477 -11.81 -6.93 -15.91
CA GLU A 477 -11.34 -6.86 -17.30
C GLU A 477 -10.59 -5.55 -17.58
N ALA A 478 -11.13 -4.41 -17.15
CA ALA A 478 -10.48 -3.11 -17.29
C ALA A 478 -9.11 -3.09 -16.60
N TYR A 479 -9.00 -3.70 -15.41
CA TYR A 479 -7.71 -3.86 -14.73
C TYR A 479 -6.72 -4.67 -15.58
N HIS A 480 -7.14 -5.81 -16.12
CA HIS A 480 -6.26 -6.65 -16.94
C HIS A 480 -5.86 -6.01 -18.27
N ILE A 481 -6.76 -5.24 -18.90
CA ILE A 481 -6.41 -4.45 -20.10
C ILE A 481 -5.33 -3.43 -19.74
N LYS A 482 -5.51 -2.65 -18.67
CA LYS A 482 -4.52 -1.67 -18.20
C LYS A 482 -3.18 -2.33 -17.89
N LEU A 483 -3.21 -3.50 -17.23
CA LEU A 483 -2.03 -4.32 -16.94
C LEU A 483 -1.31 -4.77 -18.22
N LYS A 484 -2.05 -5.29 -19.22
CA LYS A 484 -1.46 -5.69 -20.51
C LYS A 484 -0.83 -4.53 -21.24
N VAL A 485 -1.53 -3.39 -21.35
CA VAL A 485 -1.01 -2.19 -22.03
C VAL A 485 0.29 -1.72 -21.39
N LYS A 486 0.41 -1.79 -20.05
CA LYS A 486 1.63 -1.39 -19.33
C LYS A 486 2.78 -2.39 -19.44
N LEU A 487 2.49 -3.68 -19.57
CA LEU A 487 3.50 -4.74 -19.58
C LEU A 487 3.92 -5.20 -20.98
N PHE A 488 3.06 -5.09 -21.97
CA PHE A 488 3.29 -5.66 -23.31
C PHE A 488 3.54 -4.61 -24.40
N ASP A 489 4.05 -3.45 -24.02
CA ASP A 489 4.63 -2.51 -24.98
C ASP A 489 5.82 -3.17 -25.71
N ASP A 490 5.84 -3.06 -27.04
CA ASP A 490 6.80 -3.71 -27.94
C ASP A 490 8.26 -3.33 -27.63
N THR A 491 8.46 -2.18 -26.97
CA THR A 491 9.77 -1.66 -26.54
C THR A 491 10.49 -2.52 -25.49
N HIS A 492 9.78 -3.46 -24.84
CA HIS A 492 10.31 -4.20 -23.68
C HIS A 492 10.20 -5.72 -23.78
N LEU A 493 9.97 -6.29 -24.97
CA LEU A 493 9.77 -7.74 -25.14
C LEU A 493 10.91 -8.61 -24.59
N GLY A 494 12.16 -8.15 -24.67
CA GLY A 494 13.33 -8.85 -24.10
C GLY A 494 13.36 -8.87 -22.56
N ALA A 495 12.70 -7.92 -21.91
CA ALA A 495 12.68 -7.78 -20.44
C ALA A 495 11.59 -8.64 -19.77
N LEU A 496 10.64 -9.20 -20.52
CA LEU A 496 9.58 -10.08 -20.00
C LEU A 496 10.12 -11.34 -19.29
N GLN A 497 11.37 -11.70 -19.60
CA GLN A 497 12.07 -12.83 -18.99
C GLN A 497 12.77 -12.48 -17.67
N ARG A 498 12.72 -11.23 -17.20
CA ARG A 498 13.25 -10.83 -15.90
C ARG A 498 12.13 -10.52 -14.91
N VAL A 499 12.26 -11.04 -13.70
CA VAL A 499 11.30 -10.81 -12.61
C VAL A 499 11.47 -9.41 -12.05
N ASP A 500 12.70 -8.89 -11.95
CA ASP A 500 12.96 -7.54 -11.44
C ASP A 500 12.28 -6.42 -12.26
N TRP A 501 12.24 -6.58 -13.57
CA TRP A 501 11.51 -5.72 -14.48
C TRP A 501 10.00 -5.74 -14.21
N LEU A 502 9.42 -6.94 -14.04
CA LEU A 502 7.99 -7.08 -13.73
C LEU A 502 7.66 -6.42 -12.39
N VAL A 503 8.48 -6.66 -11.36
CA VAL A 503 8.34 -6.05 -10.04
C VAL A 503 8.42 -4.53 -10.13
N HIS A 504 9.36 -4.00 -10.92
CA HIS A 504 9.47 -2.56 -11.15
C HIS A 504 8.17 -2.02 -11.77
N LYS A 505 7.71 -2.57 -12.91
CA LYS A 505 6.48 -2.10 -13.59
C LYS A 505 5.25 -2.13 -12.69
N LEU A 506 5.09 -3.19 -11.88
CA LEU A 506 3.98 -3.30 -10.93
C LEU A 506 4.06 -2.23 -9.84
N THR A 507 5.24 -2.03 -9.24
CA THR A 507 5.40 -1.17 -8.06
C THR A 507 5.62 0.31 -8.36
N THR A 508 6.05 0.65 -9.57
CA THR A 508 6.26 2.04 -9.99
C THR A 508 5.11 2.55 -10.84
N GLU A 509 4.85 1.98 -12.01
CA GLU A 509 3.87 2.50 -12.96
C GLU A 509 2.44 2.09 -12.60
N LEU A 510 2.19 0.78 -12.43
CA LEU A 510 0.85 0.28 -12.19
C LEU A 510 0.31 0.75 -10.83
N HIS A 511 1.08 0.54 -9.75
CA HIS A 511 0.74 1.04 -8.42
C HIS A 511 0.45 2.54 -8.44
N SER A 512 1.32 3.34 -9.06
CA SER A 512 1.15 4.79 -9.11
C SER A 512 -0.10 5.22 -9.85
N SER A 513 -0.48 4.51 -10.91
CA SER A 513 -1.72 4.81 -11.63
C SER A 513 -2.94 4.65 -10.72
N TYR A 514 -3.09 3.51 -10.05
CA TYR A 514 -4.24 3.27 -9.17
C TYR A 514 -4.22 4.14 -7.91
N TRP A 515 -3.03 4.40 -7.36
CA TRP A 515 -2.90 5.31 -6.23
C TRP A 515 -3.34 6.73 -6.59
N LEU A 516 -2.87 7.25 -7.74
CA LEU A 516 -3.17 8.61 -8.18
C LEU A 516 -4.65 8.74 -8.59
N ASP A 517 -5.21 7.76 -9.30
CA ASP A 517 -6.63 7.72 -9.66
C ASP A 517 -7.51 7.80 -8.40
N ARG A 518 -7.17 7.03 -7.35
CA ARG A 518 -7.91 7.06 -6.09
C ARG A 518 -7.72 8.37 -5.34
N TYR A 519 -6.51 8.90 -5.31
CA TYR A 519 -6.22 10.20 -4.70
C TYR A 519 -7.00 11.33 -5.37
N ALA A 520 -7.02 11.35 -6.71
CA ALA A 520 -7.80 12.29 -7.52
C ALA A 520 -9.30 12.23 -7.16
N ASP A 521 -9.84 11.02 -7.02
CA ASP A 521 -11.23 10.78 -6.60
C ASP A 521 -11.53 11.24 -5.16
N GLU A 522 -10.60 11.12 -4.21
CA GLU A 522 -10.80 11.53 -2.82
C GLU A 522 -10.56 13.02 -2.58
N SER A 523 -9.75 13.66 -3.42
CA SER A 523 -9.32 15.06 -3.28
C SER A 523 -9.98 16.02 -4.27
N ASP A 524 -10.89 15.53 -5.12
CA ASP A 524 -11.49 16.28 -6.24
C ASP A 524 -10.44 17.02 -7.08
N SER A 525 -9.30 16.36 -7.34
CA SER A 525 -8.18 16.90 -8.12
C SER A 525 -7.98 16.10 -9.41
N PHE A 526 -7.36 16.69 -10.44
CA PHE A 526 -7.01 16.01 -11.71
C PHE A 526 -8.17 15.53 -12.61
N GLN A 527 -9.32 16.20 -12.57
CA GLN A 527 -10.54 15.83 -13.33
C GLN A 527 -10.28 15.62 -14.83
N ASN A 528 -9.41 16.40 -15.46
CA ASN A 528 -9.12 16.28 -16.89
C ASN A 528 -8.42 14.96 -17.25
N VAL A 529 -7.53 14.45 -16.39
CA VAL A 529 -6.86 13.15 -16.59
C VAL A 529 -7.86 12.00 -16.43
N LYS A 530 -8.83 12.18 -15.53
CA LYS A 530 -9.90 11.24 -15.28
C LYS A 530 -10.91 11.17 -16.43
N GLU A 531 -11.24 12.29 -17.07
CA GLU A 531 -12.12 12.32 -18.24
C GLU A 531 -11.52 11.55 -19.42
N GLU A 532 -10.23 11.72 -19.70
CA GLU A 532 -9.51 11.02 -20.77
C GLU A 532 -9.43 9.51 -20.49
N TYR A 533 -9.19 9.12 -19.22
CA TYR A 533 -9.21 7.72 -18.79
C TYR A 533 -10.61 7.10 -18.88
N ILE A 534 -11.65 7.76 -18.36
CA ILE A 534 -13.03 7.26 -18.40
C ILE A 534 -13.47 7.07 -19.85
N ALA A 535 -13.20 8.03 -20.74
CA ALA A 535 -13.49 7.94 -22.17
C ALA A 535 -12.75 6.79 -22.88
N SER A 536 -11.59 6.37 -22.35
CA SER A 536 -10.84 5.23 -22.88
C SER A 536 -11.39 3.86 -22.46
N THR A 537 -12.27 3.81 -21.44
CA THR A 537 -12.82 2.54 -20.96
C THR A 537 -13.88 1.98 -21.90
N SER A 538 -13.87 0.65 -22.05
CA SER A 538 -14.91 -0.08 -22.79
C SER A 538 -16.31 0.14 -22.20
N TRP A 539 -16.41 0.35 -20.89
CA TRP A 539 -17.66 0.67 -20.20
C TRP A 539 -18.26 2.01 -20.64
N TYR A 540 -17.46 3.08 -20.69
CA TYR A 540 -17.95 4.38 -21.14
C TYR A 540 -18.35 4.35 -22.62
N ARG A 541 -17.54 3.71 -23.47
CA ARG A 541 -17.90 3.48 -24.88
C ARG A 541 -19.18 2.66 -25.02
N ALA A 542 -19.41 1.69 -24.13
CA ALA A 542 -20.64 0.89 -24.11
C ALA A 542 -21.86 1.69 -23.66
N MET A 543 -21.71 2.66 -22.75
CA MET A 543 -22.81 3.57 -22.37
C MET A 543 -23.24 4.50 -23.51
N GLU A 544 -22.34 4.81 -24.44
CA GLU A 544 -22.68 5.61 -25.63
C GLU A 544 -23.43 4.81 -26.70
N ILE A 545 -23.52 3.48 -26.57
CA ILE A 545 -24.29 2.61 -27.45
C ILE A 545 -25.78 2.76 -27.09
N PRO A 546 -26.63 3.26 -28.00
CA PRO A 546 -28.07 3.34 -27.75
C PRO A 546 -28.68 1.96 -27.50
N ASP A 547 -29.57 1.86 -26.50
CA ASP A 547 -30.34 0.64 -26.18
C ASP A 547 -31.17 0.11 -27.37
N SER A 548 -31.34 0.91 -28.42
CA SER A 548 -32.11 0.61 -29.63
C SER A 548 -31.28 -0.02 -30.77
N ILE A 549 -29.98 -0.27 -30.60
CA ILE A 549 -29.19 -0.89 -31.67
C ILE A 549 -29.53 -2.38 -31.79
N ASP A 550 -30.00 -2.77 -32.97
CA ASP A 550 -30.15 -4.17 -33.35
C ASP A 550 -28.76 -4.81 -33.44
N LEU A 551 -28.42 -5.67 -32.46
CA LEU A 551 -27.16 -6.41 -32.35
C LEU A 551 -26.82 -7.24 -33.62
N SER A 552 -27.73 -7.32 -34.59
CA SER A 552 -27.53 -7.96 -35.89
C SER A 552 -26.40 -7.35 -36.72
N SER A 553 -26.08 -6.06 -36.58
CA SER A 553 -25.06 -5.40 -37.43
C SER A 553 -23.67 -5.26 -36.80
N LEU A 554 -23.50 -5.56 -35.50
CA LEU A 554 -22.24 -5.36 -34.77
C LEU A 554 -21.41 -6.63 -34.57
N CYS A 555 -21.96 -7.82 -34.89
CA CYS A 555 -21.24 -9.08 -34.75
C CYS A 555 -20.04 -9.20 -35.71
N GLU A 556 -20.01 -8.48 -36.83
CA GLU A 556 -18.86 -8.47 -37.74
C GLU A 556 -17.68 -7.66 -37.17
N SER A 557 -17.94 -6.54 -36.46
CA SER A 557 -16.89 -5.66 -35.91
C SER A 557 -16.30 -6.14 -34.58
N VAL A 558 -17.02 -6.95 -33.80
CA VAL A 558 -16.53 -7.43 -32.48
C VAL A 558 -15.56 -8.60 -32.60
N VAL A 559 -15.57 -9.31 -33.73
CA VAL A 559 -14.63 -10.42 -33.99
C VAL A 559 -13.24 -9.91 -34.34
N GLU A 560 -13.12 -8.78 -35.05
CA GLU A 560 -11.81 -8.19 -35.39
C GLU A 560 -11.11 -7.50 -34.20
N CYS A 561 -11.83 -7.02 -33.18
CA CYS A 561 -11.21 -6.36 -32.02
C CYS A 561 -10.73 -7.32 -30.91
N LEU A 562 -10.91 -8.63 -31.05
CA LEU A 562 -10.57 -9.62 -30.02
C LEU A 562 -9.37 -10.53 -30.37
N GLU A 563 -8.72 -10.29 -31.51
CA GLU A 563 -7.52 -11.01 -31.93
C GLU A 563 -6.19 -10.31 -31.60
N ASP A 564 -6.20 -9.11 -30.99
CA ASP A 564 -5.01 -8.40 -30.49
C ASP A 564 -4.90 -8.36 -28.95
#